data_AF-A0A7J6TNB0-F1
#
_entry.id   AF-A0A7J6TNB0-F1
#
_cell.length_a   1.000
_cell.length_b   1.000
_cell.length_c   1.000
_cell.angle_alpha   90.00
_cell.angle_beta   90.00
_cell.angle_gamma   90.00
#
_symmetry.space_group_name_H-M   'P 1'
#
loop_
_entity.id
_entity.type
_entity.pdbx_description
1 polymer ?
#
loop_
_entity_poly.entity_id
_entity_poly.type
_entity_poly.pdbx_seq_one_letter_code
_entity_poly.pdbx_strand_id
1 'polypeptide(L)'
;KQYKFPQYLEDAPQSAEIDLTGFSDVSTFKYLTKSSTLVLDDVDDVEQFEITIRAMLTVGISVPEINSMMNVIAAVLRLGNIKFRSPNWDSDASELDPSSEPDFFLLMRLLGLEDAEAFLRALTTKTITTRMEVYHTPVSVHTAVESCDSLARQLYGLLFLRVVSRTNDSIGYDPKAKLFCG
;
A
#
# COMPACT_ATOMS: atom_id res chain seq x y z
N LYS A 1 -12.87 -6.73 -9.12
CA LYS A 1 -12.18 -7.95 -9.61
C LYS A 1 -11.93 -8.82 -8.39
N GLN A 2 -12.59 -9.97 -8.28
CA GLN A 2 -12.31 -10.94 -7.22
C GLN A 2 -11.51 -12.08 -7.83
N TYR A 3 -10.46 -12.52 -7.13
CA TYR A 3 -9.67 -13.67 -7.51
C TYR A 3 -10.06 -14.86 -6.65
N LYS A 4 -10.42 -15.97 -7.29
CA LYS A 4 -10.76 -17.21 -6.60
C LYS A 4 -9.53 -18.09 -6.55
N PHE A 5 -8.99 -18.29 -5.36
CA PHE A 5 -7.86 -19.17 -5.07
C PHE A 5 -8.34 -20.55 -4.61
N PRO A 6 -7.67 -21.66 -4.98
CA PRO A 6 -6.68 -21.77 -6.05
C PRO A 6 -7.35 -21.92 -7.44
N GLN A 7 -6.62 -21.60 -8.50
CA GLN A 7 -6.94 -21.90 -9.91
C GLN A 7 -6.00 -22.95 -10.50
N TYR A 8 -4.75 -23.03 -10.04
CA TYR A 8 -3.70 -23.91 -10.58
C TYR A 8 -3.11 -24.85 -9.52
N LEU A 9 -3.09 -24.45 -8.24
CA LEU A 9 -2.64 -25.30 -7.14
C LEU A 9 -3.77 -26.25 -6.67
N GLU A 10 -3.86 -27.43 -7.30
CA GLU A 10 -4.89 -28.45 -6.99
C GLU A 10 -4.86 -28.92 -5.53
N ASP A 11 -3.71 -28.86 -4.85
CA ASP A 11 -3.51 -29.31 -3.47
C ASP A 11 -3.72 -28.22 -2.40
N ALA A 12 -4.35 -27.08 -2.72
CA ALA A 12 -4.54 -26.04 -1.72
C ALA A 12 -5.58 -26.47 -0.66
N PRO A 13 -5.25 -26.40 0.65
CA PRO A 13 -6.11 -26.92 1.72
C PRO A 13 -7.39 -26.09 1.93
N GLN A 14 -7.47 -24.86 1.39
CA GLN A 14 -8.59 -23.96 1.57
C GLN A 14 -8.79 -23.06 0.35
N SER A 15 -10.02 -22.98 -0.15
CA SER A 15 -10.40 -21.99 -1.16
C SER A 15 -10.59 -20.62 -0.53
N ALA A 16 -10.11 -19.56 -1.18
CA ALA A 16 -10.22 -18.18 -0.70
C ALA A 16 -10.64 -17.23 -1.82
N GLU A 17 -11.40 -16.21 -1.47
CA GLU A 17 -11.68 -15.09 -2.36
C GLU A 17 -10.82 -13.90 -1.98
N ILE A 18 -9.92 -13.53 -2.89
CA ILE A 18 -9.02 -12.40 -2.72
C ILE A 18 -9.58 -11.20 -3.47
N ASP A 19 -9.76 -10.09 -2.76
CA ASP A 19 -10.24 -8.85 -3.34
C ASP A 19 -9.10 -8.12 -4.06
N LEU A 20 -9.21 -8.05 -5.39
CA LEU A 20 -8.28 -7.32 -6.25
C LEU A 20 -8.96 -6.10 -6.92
N THR A 21 -10.06 -5.59 -6.35
CA THR A 21 -10.80 -4.44 -6.90
C THR A 21 -9.97 -3.17 -6.97
N GLY A 22 -8.99 -2.98 -6.09
CA GLY A 22 -8.08 -1.83 -6.12
C GLY A 22 -7.06 -1.85 -7.28
N PHE A 23 -6.87 -3.00 -7.92
CA PHE A 23 -5.84 -3.20 -8.94
C PHE A 23 -6.36 -2.94 -10.37
N SER A 24 -5.44 -2.51 -11.23
CA SER A 24 -5.67 -2.20 -12.64
C SER A 24 -4.49 -2.72 -13.47
N ASP A 25 -4.44 -2.38 -14.76
CA ASP A 25 -3.31 -2.75 -15.59
C ASP A 25 -2.00 -2.13 -15.05
N VAL A 26 -0.89 -2.85 -15.20
CA VAL A 26 0.44 -2.42 -14.71
C VAL A 26 0.82 -1.03 -15.26
N SER A 27 0.45 -0.72 -16.51
CA SER A 27 0.71 0.57 -17.15
C SER A 27 0.00 1.76 -16.48
N THR A 28 -1.01 1.48 -15.64
CA THR A 28 -1.77 2.51 -14.91
C THR A 28 -0.99 3.06 -13.71
N PHE A 29 -0.01 2.32 -13.20
CA PHE A 29 0.64 2.65 -11.93
C PHE A 29 2.03 3.25 -12.12
N LYS A 30 2.18 4.54 -11.78
CA LYS A 30 3.43 5.28 -11.92
C LYS A 30 4.62 4.60 -11.23
N TYR A 31 4.40 3.94 -10.10
CA TYR A 31 5.48 3.24 -9.39
C TYR A 31 5.97 1.98 -10.10
N LEU A 32 5.14 1.35 -10.94
CA LEU A 32 5.50 0.13 -11.67
C LEU A 32 6.10 0.43 -13.05
N THR A 33 5.82 1.60 -13.63
CA THR A 33 6.25 1.96 -14.99
C THR A 33 7.60 2.68 -15.07
N LYS A 34 8.40 2.66 -13.99
CA LYS A 34 9.72 3.32 -13.98
C LYS A 34 10.83 2.45 -14.58
N SER A 35 10.60 1.15 -14.75
CA SER A 35 11.52 0.23 -15.41
C SER A 35 11.10 -0.07 -16.85
N SER A 36 12.06 -0.47 -17.69
CA SER A 36 11.79 -0.99 -19.04
C SER A 36 11.34 -2.45 -19.06
N THR A 37 11.52 -3.16 -17.94
CA THR A 37 11.19 -4.58 -17.78
C THR A 37 9.95 -4.70 -16.91
N LEU A 38 8.86 -5.18 -17.49
CA LEU A 38 7.59 -5.45 -16.81
C LEU A 38 7.30 -6.95 -16.68
N VAL A 39 7.91 -7.77 -17.54
CA VAL A 39 7.78 -9.23 -17.57
C VAL A 39 9.18 -9.80 -17.45
N LEU A 40 9.31 -10.82 -16.60
CA LEU A 40 10.53 -11.61 -16.50
C LEU A 40 10.36 -12.88 -17.33
N ASP A 41 11.40 -13.23 -18.07
CA ASP A 41 11.45 -14.52 -18.76
C ASP A 41 11.41 -15.64 -17.69
N ASP A 42 10.63 -16.68 -17.98
CA ASP A 42 10.47 -17.89 -17.14
C ASP A 42 9.78 -17.69 -15.77
N VAL A 43 9.03 -16.61 -15.56
CA VAL A 43 8.22 -16.40 -14.33
C VAL A 43 6.74 -16.22 -14.68
N ASP A 44 5.89 -17.10 -14.17
CA ASP A 44 4.43 -16.94 -14.21
C ASP A 44 3.95 -16.22 -12.94
N ASP A 45 3.57 -14.95 -13.08
CA ASP A 45 3.09 -14.12 -11.96
C ASP A 45 1.83 -14.69 -11.29
N VAL A 46 0.97 -15.40 -12.02
CA VAL A 46 -0.25 -16.00 -11.48
C VAL A 46 0.11 -17.20 -10.60
N GLU A 47 1.00 -18.06 -11.08
CA GLU A 47 1.52 -19.18 -10.28
C GLU A 47 2.23 -18.69 -9.02
N GLN A 48 3.12 -17.70 -9.14
CA GLN A 48 3.82 -17.11 -7.99
C GLN A 48 2.86 -16.46 -6.99
N PHE A 49 1.80 -15.82 -7.48
CA PHE A 49 0.76 -15.28 -6.62
C PHE A 49 0.05 -16.38 -5.83
N GLU A 50 -0.32 -17.50 -6.46
CA GLU A 50 -0.95 -18.63 -5.76
C GLU A 50 -0.03 -19.24 -4.70
N ILE A 51 1.24 -19.44 -5.03
CA ILE A 51 2.27 -19.93 -4.10
C ILE A 51 2.36 -18.99 -2.90
N THR A 52 2.36 -17.68 -3.15
CA THR A 52 2.42 -16.64 -2.10
C THR A 52 1.20 -16.69 -1.19
N ILE A 53 -0.02 -16.78 -1.75
CA ILE A 53 -1.26 -16.89 -0.97
C ILE A 53 -1.26 -18.16 -0.11
N ARG A 54 -0.83 -19.29 -0.67
CA ARG A 54 -0.69 -20.55 0.09
C ARG A 54 0.30 -20.42 1.24
N ALA A 55 1.44 -19.77 1.01
CA ALA A 55 2.45 -19.52 2.03
C ALA A 55 1.90 -18.62 3.16
N MET A 56 1.19 -17.54 2.80
CA MET A 56 0.52 -16.66 3.77
C MET A 56 -0.48 -17.42 4.65
N LEU A 57 -1.32 -18.27 4.05
CA LEU A 57 -2.28 -19.11 4.80
C LEU A 57 -1.56 -20.11 5.72
N THR A 58 -0.44 -20.68 5.26
CA THR A 58 0.36 -21.65 6.02
C THR A 58 0.99 -21.04 7.27
N VAL A 59 1.47 -19.79 7.18
CA VAL A 59 2.02 -19.05 8.33
C VAL A 59 0.91 -18.37 9.17
N GLY A 60 -0.35 -18.73 8.96
CA GLY A 60 -1.47 -18.29 9.79
C GLY A 60 -2.03 -16.91 9.48
N ILE A 61 -1.73 -16.33 8.31
CA ILE A 61 -2.36 -15.10 7.84
C ILE A 61 -3.74 -15.44 7.27
N SER A 62 -4.79 -14.96 7.92
CA SER A 62 -6.17 -15.26 7.53
C SER A 62 -6.58 -14.58 6.21
N VAL A 63 -7.57 -15.11 5.49
CA VAL A 63 -8.09 -14.50 4.24
C VAL A 63 -8.52 -13.03 4.41
N PRO A 64 -9.22 -12.62 5.49
CA PRO A 64 -9.53 -11.21 5.73
C PRO A 64 -8.28 -10.34 5.89
N GLU A 65 -7.23 -10.88 6.52
CA GLU A 65 -5.95 -10.19 6.68
C GLU A 65 -5.22 -10.08 5.34
N ILE A 66 -5.20 -11.12 4.53
CA ILE A 66 -4.68 -11.08 3.15
C ILE A 66 -5.42 -10.01 2.32
N ASN A 67 -6.75 -9.93 2.41
CA ASN A 67 -7.52 -8.89 1.72
C ASN A 67 -7.16 -7.48 2.20
N SER A 68 -6.98 -7.29 3.51
CA SER A 68 -6.48 -6.02 4.06
C SER A 68 -5.09 -5.68 3.53
N MET A 69 -4.19 -6.66 3.46
CA MET A 69 -2.85 -6.51 2.88
C MET A 69 -2.91 -6.11 1.40
N MET A 70 -3.77 -6.75 0.60
CA MET A 70 -3.97 -6.40 -0.81
C MET A 70 -4.52 -4.98 -0.98
N ASN A 71 -5.43 -4.55 -0.11
CA ASN A 71 -5.93 -3.17 -0.09
C ASN A 71 -4.82 -2.16 0.21
N VAL A 72 -3.93 -2.46 1.16
CA VAL A 72 -2.77 -1.62 1.46
C VAL A 72 -1.81 -1.55 0.27
N ILE A 73 -1.55 -2.66 -0.42
CA ILE A 73 -0.70 -2.66 -1.63
C ILE A 73 -1.36 -1.80 -2.73
N ALA A 74 -2.66 -1.98 -2.98
CA ALA A 74 -3.38 -1.16 -3.95
C ALA A 74 -3.34 0.34 -3.57
N ALA A 75 -3.49 0.67 -2.29
CA ALA A 75 -3.37 2.03 -1.78
C ALA A 75 -1.98 2.62 -2.04
N VAL A 76 -0.91 1.86 -1.78
CA VAL A 76 0.47 2.27 -2.09
C VAL A 76 0.64 2.60 -3.57
N LEU A 77 0.08 1.78 -4.47
CA LEU A 77 0.14 2.04 -5.90
C LEU A 77 -0.65 3.29 -6.31
N ARG A 78 -1.82 3.52 -5.70
CA ARG A 78 -2.65 4.72 -5.95
C ARG A 78 -2.01 6.00 -5.44
N LEU A 79 -1.30 5.96 -4.31
CA LEU A 79 -0.52 7.10 -3.81
C LEU A 79 0.47 7.61 -4.85
N GLY A 80 1.11 6.71 -5.59
CA GLY A 80 2.05 7.08 -6.66
C GLY A 80 1.39 7.78 -7.85
N ASN A 81 0.09 7.60 -8.05
CA ASN A 81 -0.66 8.21 -9.15
C ASN A 81 -1.18 9.62 -8.81
N ILE A 82 -1.23 9.99 -7.52
CA ILE A 82 -1.72 11.30 -7.10
C ILE A 82 -0.81 12.41 -7.62
N LYS A 83 -1.44 13.40 -8.24
CA LYS A 83 -0.81 14.63 -8.72
C LYS A 83 -1.39 15.82 -7.97
N PHE A 84 -0.51 16.78 -7.74
CA PHE A 84 -0.87 18.07 -7.18
C PHE A 84 -0.54 19.16 -8.19
N ARG A 85 -1.24 20.29 -8.07
CA ARG A 85 -0.96 21.51 -8.83
C ARG A 85 -0.88 22.69 -7.87
N SER A 86 -0.16 23.74 -8.27
CA SER A 86 -0.16 24.99 -7.51
C SER A 86 -1.45 25.76 -7.83
N PRO A 87 -2.14 26.32 -6.83
CA PRO A 87 -3.26 27.20 -7.08
C PRO A 87 -2.80 28.51 -7.74
N ASN A 88 -3.70 29.17 -8.48
CA ASN A 88 -3.39 30.42 -9.19
C ASN A 88 -2.97 31.59 -8.27
N TRP A 89 -3.31 31.51 -6.99
CA TRP A 89 -3.10 32.59 -6.01
C TRP A 89 -1.84 32.41 -5.15
N ASP A 90 -1.21 31.23 -5.15
CA ASP A 90 -0.01 30.94 -4.36
C ASP A 90 0.79 29.78 -4.96
N SER A 91 2.01 30.06 -5.42
CA SER A 91 2.90 29.06 -6.02
C SER A 91 3.50 28.09 -4.99
N ASP A 92 3.55 28.50 -3.71
CA ASP A 92 4.11 27.71 -2.62
C ASP A 92 3.05 26.82 -1.94
N ALA A 93 1.79 26.93 -2.38
CA ALA A 93 0.71 26.05 -1.97
C ALA A 93 0.51 24.89 -2.99
N SER A 94 -0.25 23.89 -2.56
CA SER A 94 -0.64 22.75 -3.38
C SER A 94 -2.12 22.42 -3.18
N GLU A 95 -2.77 22.04 -4.28
CA GLU A 95 -4.11 21.46 -4.29
C GLU A 95 -4.10 20.17 -5.12
N LEU A 96 -5.07 19.29 -4.84
CA LEU A 96 -5.25 18.06 -5.60
C LEU A 96 -5.52 18.41 -7.07
N ASP A 97 -4.79 17.78 -7.99
CA ASP A 97 -5.12 17.91 -9.41
C ASP A 97 -6.45 17.18 -9.68
N PRO A 98 -7.42 17.80 -10.37
CA PRO A 98 -8.72 17.16 -10.67
C PRO A 98 -8.58 15.80 -11.38
N SER A 99 -7.51 15.60 -12.16
CA SER A 99 -7.23 14.29 -12.79
C SER A 99 -6.94 13.18 -11.78
N SER A 100 -6.59 13.52 -10.54
CA SER A 100 -6.24 12.59 -9.47
C SER A 100 -7.41 12.27 -8.53
N GLU A 101 -8.56 12.93 -8.66
CA GLU A 101 -9.75 12.65 -7.83
C GLU A 101 -10.13 11.15 -7.80
N PRO A 102 -10.19 10.43 -8.95
CA PRO A 102 -10.56 9.02 -8.92
C PRO A 102 -9.59 8.15 -8.11
N ASP A 103 -8.29 8.37 -8.28
CA ASP A 103 -7.25 7.66 -7.54
C ASP A 103 -7.26 8.01 -6.05
N PHE A 104 -7.52 9.29 -5.72
CA PHE A 104 -7.59 9.78 -4.35
C PHE A 104 -8.77 9.18 -3.57
N PHE A 105 -9.97 9.19 -4.15
CA PHE A 105 -11.15 8.60 -3.48
C PHE A 105 -11.06 7.07 -3.39
N LEU A 106 -10.48 6.41 -4.40
CA LEU A 106 -10.23 4.97 -4.32
C LEU A 106 -9.20 4.65 -3.23
N LEU A 107 -8.11 5.40 -3.13
CA LEU A 107 -7.13 5.29 -2.06
C LEU A 107 -7.79 5.40 -0.68
N MET A 108 -8.63 6.42 -0.48
CA MET A 108 -9.34 6.61 0.78
C MET A 108 -10.22 5.41 1.13
N ARG A 109 -10.99 4.90 0.17
CA ARG A 109 -11.83 3.73 0.36
C ARG A 109 -11.01 2.49 0.74
N LEU A 110 -9.86 2.28 0.09
CA LEU A 110 -8.96 1.14 0.39
C LEU A 110 -8.38 1.21 1.80
N LEU A 111 -8.09 2.42 2.29
CA LEU A 111 -7.58 2.66 3.64
C LEU A 111 -8.68 2.83 4.70
N GLY A 112 -9.96 2.83 4.32
CA GLY A 112 -11.08 3.05 5.23
C GLY A 112 -11.14 4.48 5.80
N LEU A 113 -10.69 5.47 5.04
CA LEU A 113 -10.73 6.88 5.43
C LEU A 113 -12.06 7.52 5.00
N GLU A 114 -12.72 8.21 5.91
CA GLU A 114 -14.02 8.88 5.66
C GLU A 114 -13.88 10.38 5.39
N ASP A 115 -12.88 11.04 6.00
CA ASP A 115 -12.69 12.49 5.90
C ASP A 115 -11.68 12.84 4.80
N ALA A 116 -12.20 13.15 3.62
CA ALA A 116 -11.42 13.50 2.44
C ALA A 116 -10.64 14.80 2.62
N GLU A 117 -11.25 15.77 3.28
CA GLU A 117 -10.62 17.06 3.49
C GLU A 117 -9.49 16.95 4.50
N ALA A 118 -9.69 16.21 5.60
CA ALA A 118 -8.62 15.99 6.58
C ALA A 118 -7.45 15.24 5.98
N PHE A 119 -7.71 14.20 5.18
CA PHE A 119 -6.64 13.47 4.52
C PHE A 119 -5.90 14.32 3.49
N LEU A 120 -6.63 15.11 2.68
CA LEU A 120 -6.01 16.03 1.73
C LEU A 120 -5.18 17.10 2.46
N ARG A 121 -5.71 17.71 3.52
CA ARG A 121 -4.97 18.66 4.37
C ARG A 121 -3.71 18.04 4.95
N ALA A 122 -3.75 16.77 5.38
CA ALA A 122 -2.57 16.08 5.91
C ALA A 122 -1.46 15.91 4.85
N LEU A 123 -1.82 15.84 3.55
CA LEU A 123 -0.87 15.76 2.45
C LEU A 123 -0.38 17.15 1.97
N THR A 124 -1.24 18.17 2.05
CA THR A 124 -0.98 19.52 1.48
C THR A 124 -0.62 20.58 2.50
N THR A 125 -0.56 20.24 3.79
CA THR A 125 -0.18 21.17 4.85
C THR A 125 0.89 20.57 5.76
N LYS A 126 1.75 21.43 6.29
CA LYS A 126 2.66 21.11 7.38
C LYS A 126 2.13 21.74 8.67
N THR A 127 2.05 20.92 9.71
CA THR A 127 1.72 21.36 11.07
C THR A 127 3.00 21.80 11.76
N ILE A 128 3.02 23.02 12.26
CA ILE A 128 4.15 23.54 13.02
C ILE A 128 3.68 23.91 14.41
N THR A 129 4.26 23.25 15.39
CA THR A 129 3.93 23.42 16.80
C THR A 129 4.99 24.27 17.47
N THR A 130 4.57 25.37 18.07
CA THR A 130 5.40 26.22 18.94
C THR A 130 4.96 26.08 20.40
N ARG A 131 5.68 26.71 21.33
CA ARG A 131 5.37 26.66 22.77
C ARG A 131 3.98 27.20 23.12
N MET A 132 3.40 28.08 22.29
CA MET A 132 2.13 28.72 22.56
C MET A 132 1.03 28.27 21.59
N GLU A 133 1.37 27.93 20.35
CA GLU A 133 0.37 27.73 19.29
C GLU A 133 0.77 26.66 18.26
N VAL A 134 -0.24 26.06 17.64
CA VAL A 134 -0.11 25.14 16.49
C VAL A 134 -0.64 25.86 15.26
N TYR A 135 0.19 25.97 14.21
CA TYR A 135 -0.21 26.56 12.94
C TYR A 135 -0.09 25.54 11.81
N HIS A 136 -1.03 25.60 10.86
CA HIS A 136 -1.00 24.82 9.63
C HIS A 136 -0.62 25.74 8.48
N THR A 137 0.41 25.36 7.73
CA THR A 137 0.87 26.11 6.56
C THR A 137 0.79 25.24 5.33
N PRO A 138 0.31 25.77 4.20
CA PRO A 138 0.36 25.04 2.92
C PRO A 138 1.79 24.61 2.58
N VAL A 139 1.91 23.55 1.79
CA VAL A 139 3.18 23.08 1.25
C VAL A 139 3.17 23.12 -0.28
N SER A 140 4.36 23.23 -0.87
CA SER A 140 4.52 23.23 -2.31
C SER A 140 4.09 21.90 -2.93
N VAL A 141 3.79 21.91 -4.23
CA VAL A 141 3.50 20.69 -5.00
C VAL A 141 4.58 19.63 -4.83
N HIS A 142 5.85 20.04 -4.84
CA HIS A 142 6.97 19.13 -4.66
C HIS A 142 6.92 18.43 -3.30
N THR A 143 6.74 19.21 -2.21
CA THR A 143 6.64 18.68 -0.86
C THR A 143 5.42 17.78 -0.67
N ALA A 144 4.28 18.10 -1.29
CA ALA A 144 3.09 17.25 -1.25
C ALA A 144 3.33 15.88 -1.91
N VAL A 145 4.03 15.86 -3.06
CA VAL A 145 4.45 14.59 -3.71
C VAL A 145 5.40 13.80 -2.83
N GLU A 146 6.38 14.45 -2.19
CA GLU A 146 7.29 13.78 -1.24
C GLU A 146 6.54 13.19 -0.03
N SER A 147 5.51 13.89 0.47
CA SER A 147 4.63 13.37 1.53
C SER A 147 3.90 12.10 1.09
N CYS A 148 3.37 12.05 -0.14
CA CYS A 148 2.76 10.83 -0.70
C CYS A 148 3.78 9.69 -0.82
N ASP A 149 4.97 9.96 -1.35
CA ASP A 149 6.05 8.96 -1.48
C ASP A 149 6.54 8.46 -0.11
N SER A 150 6.56 9.34 0.90
CA SER A 150 6.88 8.99 2.28
C SER A 150 5.80 8.10 2.90
N LEU A 151 4.52 8.47 2.73
CA LEU A 151 3.39 7.68 3.21
C LEU A 151 3.36 6.30 2.55
N ALA A 152 3.58 6.24 1.24
CA ALA A 152 3.65 4.98 0.48
C ALA A 152 4.74 4.04 1.05
N ARG A 153 5.95 4.57 1.28
CA ARG A 153 7.04 3.82 1.92
C ARG A 153 6.68 3.36 3.33
N GLN A 154 6.03 4.22 4.12
CA GLN A 154 5.65 3.89 5.49
C GLN A 154 4.59 2.79 5.53
N LEU A 155 3.56 2.86 4.68
CA LEU A 155 2.52 1.84 4.56
C LEU A 155 3.10 0.49 4.14
N TYR A 156 3.94 0.49 3.10
CA TYR A 156 4.61 -0.73 2.65
C TYR A 156 5.54 -1.30 3.74
N GLY A 157 6.27 -0.45 4.47
CA GLY A 157 7.09 -0.86 5.59
C GLY A 157 6.29 -1.51 6.72
N LEU A 158 5.15 -0.94 7.09
CA LEU A 158 4.26 -1.52 8.10
C LEU A 158 3.65 -2.85 7.65
N LEU A 159 3.29 -2.95 6.36
CA LEU A 159 2.83 -4.20 5.76
C LEU A 159 3.90 -5.30 5.86
N PHE A 160 5.14 -4.98 5.50
CA PHE A 160 6.27 -5.90 5.59
C PHE A 160 6.52 -6.35 7.04
N LEU A 161 6.53 -5.41 7.99
CA LEU A 161 6.66 -5.72 9.41
C LEU A 161 5.52 -6.64 9.90
N ARG A 162 4.31 -6.47 9.37
CA ARG A 162 3.17 -7.33 9.69
C ARG A 162 3.39 -8.76 9.22
N VAL A 163 3.90 -8.95 8.00
CA VAL A 163 4.25 -10.28 7.47
C VAL A 163 5.33 -10.92 8.33
N VAL A 164 6.43 -10.21 8.62
CA VAL A 164 7.52 -10.71 9.48
C VAL A 164 7.01 -11.09 10.87
N SER A 165 6.16 -10.26 11.48
CA SER A 165 5.54 -10.57 12.77
C SER A 165 4.76 -11.89 12.71
N ARG A 166 3.91 -12.07 11.69
CA ARG A 166 3.11 -13.29 11.52
C ARG A 166 3.97 -14.52 11.28
N THR A 167 5.03 -14.40 10.48
CA THR A 167 5.99 -15.48 10.26
C THR A 167 6.69 -15.87 11.56
N ASN A 168 7.17 -14.90 12.34
CA ASN A 168 7.81 -15.16 13.63
C ASN A 168 6.86 -15.82 14.63
N ASP A 169 5.61 -15.35 14.69
CA ASP A 169 4.56 -15.94 15.54
C ASP A 169 4.28 -17.40 15.15
N SER A 170 4.32 -17.71 13.84
CA SER A 170 4.09 -19.06 13.31
C SER A 170 5.24 -20.03 13.57
N ILE A 171 6.50 -19.55 13.55
CA ILE A 171 7.68 -20.38 13.85
C ILE A 171 7.75 -20.67 15.35
N GLY A 172 7.42 -19.66 16.17
CA GLY A 172 7.55 -19.72 17.61
C GLY A 172 9.01 -19.60 18.09
N TYR A 173 9.19 -19.56 19.39
CA TYR A 173 10.50 -19.45 20.03
C TYR A 173 10.54 -20.35 21.27
N ASP A 174 11.63 -21.12 21.42
CA ASP A 174 11.90 -21.88 22.65
C ASP A 174 12.76 -21.05 23.61
N PRO A 175 12.20 -20.53 24.72
CA PRO A 175 12.95 -19.75 25.71
C PRO A 175 14.05 -20.53 26.43
N LYS A 176 14.10 -21.86 26.27
CA LYS A 176 15.14 -22.71 26.87
C LYS A 176 16.30 -22.99 25.91
N ALA A 177 16.20 -22.59 24.65
CA ALA A 177 17.27 -22.77 23.68
C ALA A 177 18.53 -21.99 24.11
N LYS A 178 19.63 -22.70 24.33
CA LYS A 178 20.91 -22.12 24.77
C LYS A 178 21.86 -21.77 23.63
N LEU A 179 21.61 -22.34 22.44
CA LEU A 179 22.39 -22.10 21.23
C LEU A 179 21.43 -21.88 20.07
N PHE A 180 21.76 -20.90 19.23
CA PHE A 180 21.10 -20.58 17.97
C PHE A 180 22.18 -20.41 16.91
N CYS A 181 21.98 -21.00 15.73
CA CYS A 181 22.84 -20.79 14.55
C CYS A 181 22.07 -19.93 13.56
N GLY A 182 22.56 -18.70 13.34
CA GLY A 182 21.98 -17.74 12.39
C GLY A 182 22.61 -17.83 11.01
#